data_AF-A0A6G7CND6-F1
#
_entry.id   AF-A0A6G7CND6-F1
#
_cell.length_a   1.000
_cell.length_b   1.000
_cell.length_c   1.000
_cell.angle_alpha   90.00
_cell.angle_beta   90.00
_cell.angle_gamma   90.00
#
_symmetry.space_group_name_H-M   'P 1'
#
loop_
_entity.id
_entity.type
_entity.pdbx_description
1 polymer ?
#
loop_
_entity_poly.entity_id
_entity_poly.type
_entity_poly.pdbx_seq_one_letter_code
_entity_poly.pdbx_strand_id
1 'polypeptide(L)'
;MNKMLIAAVSSVLLLAGCASGPDEATTAKLDELSNQVSQLSDEVAALKSEHAALESKSTAASDSAMAAQEEAARANERIDNIAQSYTK
;
A
#
# COMPACT_ATOMS: atom_id res chain seq x y z
N MET A 1 -0.50 14.66 -4.57
CA MET A 1 -1.09 15.52 -3.52
C MET A 1 -2.55 15.09 -3.36
N ASN A 2 -2.86 14.24 -2.38
CA ASN A 2 -4.25 13.88 -1.99
C ASN A 2 -4.27 13.70 -0.46
N LYS A 3 -4.22 14.80 0.29
CA LYS A 3 -4.16 14.82 1.76
C LYS A 3 -5.49 15.24 2.43
N MET A 4 -6.61 15.23 1.70
CA MET A 4 -7.78 16.02 2.09
C MET A 4 -9.02 15.24 2.59
N LEU A 5 -8.93 13.96 2.95
CA LEU A 5 -10.13 13.21 3.35
C LEU A 5 -9.97 12.37 4.63
N ILE A 6 -9.39 12.95 5.69
CA ILE A 6 -9.60 12.42 7.04
C ILE A 6 -9.94 13.59 7.97
N ALA A 7 -11.05 14.26 7.69
CA ALA A 7 -11.77 15.01 8.70
C ALA A 7 -12.81 14.07 9.28
N ALA A 8 -12.40 13.25 10.25
CA ALA A 8 -13.34 12.49 11.08
C ALA A 8 -14.16 13.50 11.90
N VAL A 9 -15.27 13.95 11.33
CA VAL A 9 -16.26 14.78 12.02
C VAL A 9 -17.02 13.85 12.96
N SER A 10 -16.44 13.60 14.13
CA SER A 10 -17.12 13.01 15.27
C SER A 10 -18.07 14.05 15.85
N SER A 11 -19.21 14.26 15.18
CA SER A 11 -20.32 15.01 15.74
C SER A 11 -21.12 14.10 16.68
N VAL A 12 -20.55 13.81 17.85
CA VAL A 12 -21.31 13.37 19.03
C VAL A 12 -22.09 14.59 19.54
N LEU A 13 -23.15 14.94 18.83
CA LEU A 13 -24.13 15.95 19.23
C LEU A 13 -25.49 15.40 18.82
N LEU A 14 -26.14 14.68 19.73
CA LEU A 14 -27.57 14.79 20.03
C LEU A 14 -27.89 13.86 21.20
N LEU A 15 -27.60 14.37 22.39
CA LEU A 15 -28.13 13.87 23.64
C LEU A 15 -29.49 14.54 23.88
N ALA A 16 -30.50 13.73 24.23
CA ALA A 16 -31.78 14.04 24.90
C ALA A 16 -33.07 13.94 24.05
N GLY A 17 -33.91 12.93 24.38
CA GLY A 17 -35.38 13.06 24.33
C GLY A 17 -36.19 12.06 23.48
N CYS A 18 -36.55 10.91 24.05
CA CYS A 18 -37.87 10.24 24.00
C CYS A 18 -38.57 9.89 22.65
N ALA A 19 -38.69 8.57 22.38
CA ALA A 19 -39.84 7.87 21.77
C ALA A 19 -40.22 8.05 20.28
N SER A 20 -39.38 8.63 19.43
CA SER A 20 -39.56 8.50 17.97
C SER A 20 -38.27 7.98 17.35
N GLY A 21 -38.37 6.98 16.47
CA GLY A 21 -37.21 6.39 15.78
C GLY A 21 -36.39 7.44 15.02
N PRO A 22 -35.23 7.06 14.45
CA PRO A 22 -34.45 7.99 13.64
C PRO A 22 -35.36 8.65 12.61
N ASP A 23 -35.36 9.99 12.55
CA ASP A 23 -36.09 10.69 11.50
C ASP A 23 -35.51 10.32 10.12
N GLU A 24 -36.27 10.57 9.05
CA GLU A 24 -35.83 10.22 7.68
C GLU A 24 -34.49 10.87 7.32
N ALA A 25 -34.20 12.06 7.84
CA ALA A 25 -32.92 12.74 7.63
C ALA A 25 -31.75 12.00 8.32
N THR A 26 -31.98 11.43 9.50
CA THR A 26 -31.01 10.63 10.25
C THR A 26 -30.79 9.28 9.58
N THR A 27 -31.86 8.64 9.11
CA THR A 27 -31.79 7.35 8.39
C THR A 27 -31.03 7.51 7.07
N ALA A 28 -31.33 8.54 6.28
CA ALA A 28 -30.62 8.81 5.03
C ALA A 28 -29.11 9.08 5.24
N LYS A 29 -28.74 9.77 6.33
CA LYS A 29 -27.33 9.96 6.69
C LYS A 29 -26.65 8.65 7.10
N LEU A 30 -27.35 7.77 7.82
CA LEU A 30 -26.81 6.47 8.20
C LEU A 30 -26.58 5.58 6.97
N ASP A 31 -27.50 5.58 6.01
CA ASP A 31 -27.34 4.85 4.75
C ASP A 31 -26.14 5.37 3.95
N GLU A 32 -25.99 6.69 3.86
CA GLU A 32 -24.84 7.33 3.20
C GLU A 32 -23.52 6.97 3.90
N LEU A 33 -23.46 7.04 5.23
CA LEU A 33 -22.28 6.61 5.98
C LEU A 33 -21.98 5.12 5.76
N SER A 34 -23.01 4.27 5.73
CA SER A 34 -22.85 2.83 5.50
C SER A 34 -22.25 2.57 4.12
N ASN A 35 -22.73 3.26 3.09
CA ASN A 35 -22.19 3.18 1.74
C ASN A 35 -20.74 3.65 1.68
N GLN A 36 -20.41 4.78 2.31
CA GLN A 36 -19.04 5.29 2.38
C GLN A 36 -18.11 4.32 3.10
N VAL A 37 -18.55 3.73 4.22
CA VAL A 37 -17.74 2.72 4.94
C VAL A 37 -17.53 1.46 4.09
N SER A 38 -18.55 1.02 3.35
CA SER A 38 -18.40 -0.12 2.43
C SER A 38 -17.37 0.17 1.34
N GLN A 39 -17.48 1.34 0.69
CA GLN A 39 -16.51 1.77 -0.34
C GLN A 39 -15.10 1.88 0.23
N LEU A 40 -14.95 2.48 1.41
CA LEU A 40 -13.64 2.60 2.05
C LEU A 40 -13.05 1.23 2.42
N SER A 41 -13.90 0.28 2.82
CA SER A 41 -13.49 -1.09 3.11
C SER A 41 -12.93 -1.79 1.86
N ASP A 42 -13.62 -1.62 0.73
CA ASP A 42 -13.21 -2.16 -0.56
C ASP A 42 -11.90 -1.52 -1.05
N GLU A 43 -11.76 -0.20 -0.92
CA GLU A 43 -10.52 0.52 -1.25
C GLU A 43 -9.34 0.07 -0.38
N VAL A 44 -9.56 -0.14 0.92
CA VAL A 44 -8.51 -0.65 1.83
C VAL A 44 -8.13 -2.09 1.47
N ALA A 45 -9.08 -2.92 1.08
CA ALA A 45 -8.80 -4.29 0.63
C ALA A 45 -7.96 -4.27 -0.67
N ALA A 46 -8.32 -3.43 -1.63
CA ALA A 46 -7.57 -3.24 -2.87
C ALA A 46 -6.14 -2.72 -2.59
N LEU A 47 -6.01 -1.71 -1.73
CA LEU A 47 -4.71 -1.14 -1.37
C LEU A 47 -3.79 -2.16 -0.69
N LYS A 48 -4.33 -3.01 0.19
CA LYS A 48 -3.56 -4.10 0.82
C LYS A 48 -3.08 -5.12 -0.22
N SER A 49 -3.92 -5.45 -1.19
CA SER A 49 -3.54 -6.37 -2.27
C SER A 49 -2.43 -5.78 -3.14
N GLU A 50 -2.55 -4.51 -3.52
CA GLU A 50 -1.52 -3.79 -4.28
C GLU A 50 -0.21 -3.70 -3.50
N HIS A 51 -0.27 -3.38 -2.21
CA HIS A 51 0.92 -3.32 -1.35
C HIS A 51 1.66 -4.66 -1.31
N ALA A 52 0.96 -5.78 -1.12
CA ALA A 52 1.57 -7.11 -1.13
C ALA A 52 2.22 -7.44 -2.49
N ALA A 53 1.59 -7.03 -3.60
CA ALA A 53 2.15 -7.22 -4.93
C ALA A 53 3.42 -6.36 -5.15
N LEU A 54 3.44 -5.12 -4.65
CA LEU A 54 4.62 -4.26 -4.70
C LEU A 54 5.77 -4.81 -3.86
N GLU A 55 5.48 -5.31 -2.65
CA GLU A 55 6.48 -5.92 -1.78
C GLU A 55 7.16 -7.11 -2.47
N SER A 56 6.36 -8.01 -3.06
CA SER A 56 6.88 -9.14 -3.84
C SER A 56 7.75 -8.70 -5.02
N LYS A 57 7.32 -7.69 -5.79
CA LYS A 57 8.11 -7.14 -6.90
C LYS A 57 9.41 -6.51 -6.43
N SER A 58 9.39 -5.82 -5.29
CA SER A 58 10.56 -5.19 -4.70
C SER A 58 11.61 -6.23 -4.30
N THR A 59 11.18 -7.31 -3.62
CA THR A 59 12.07 -8.43 -3.28
C THR A 59 12.68 -9.06 -4.52
N ALA A 60 11.86 -9.38 -5.54
CA ALA A 60 12.36 -9.98 -6.78
C ALA A 60 13.36 -9.08 -7.52
N ALA A 61 13.16 -7.76 -7.50
CA ALA A 61 14.09 -6.79 -8.07
C ALA A 61 15.41 -6.74 -7.29
N SER A 62 15.35 -6.76 -5.96
CA SER A 62 16.53 -6.83 -5.08
C SER A 62 17.36 -8.08 -5.36
N ASP A 63 16.70 -9.25 -5.42
CA ASP A 63 17.37 -10.53 -5.68
C ASP A 63 18.04 -10.54 -7.06
N SER A 64 17.36 -10.00 -8.08
CA SER A 64 17.92 -9.86 -9.43
C SER A 64 19.13 -8.93 -9.46
N ALA A 65 19.09 -7.83 -8.71
CA ALA A 65 20.20 -6.89 -8.62
C ALA A 65 21.42 -7.51 -7.93
N MET A 66 21.20 -8.27 -6.85
CA MET A 66 22.26 -9.01 -6.16
C MET A 66 22.90 -10.06 -7.08
N ALA A 67 22.08 -10.86 -7.78
CA ALA A 67 22.57 -11.86 -8.72
C ALA A 67 23.40 -11.23 -9.86
N ALA A 68 22.96 -10.08 -10.39
CA ALA A 68 23.69 -9.34 -11.41
C ALA A 68 25.03 -8.79 -10.89
N GLN A 69 25.05 -8.28 -9.66
CA GLN A 69 26.27 -7.79 -9.01
C GLN A 69 27.29 -8.92 -8.82
N GLU A 70 26.85 -10.08 -8.33
CA GLU A 70 27.72 -11.24 -8.13
C GLU A 70 28.30 -11.76 -9.45
N GLU A 71 27.49 -11.83 -10.52
CA GLU A 71 27.98 -12.26 -11.83
C GLU A 71 28.98 -11.26 -12.41
N ALA A 72 28.74 -9.95 -12.24
CA ALA A 72 29.70 -8.93 -12.64
C ALA A 72 31.03 -9.07 -11.89
N ALA A 73 30.99 -9.35 -10.58
CA ALA A 73 32.19 -9.59 -9.78
C ALA A 73 32.96 -10.83 -10.27
N ARG A 74 32.27 -11.94 -10.55
CA ARG A 74 32.88 -13.15 -11.13
C ARG A 74 33.48 -12.88 -12.51
N ALA A 75 32.81 -12.10 -13.35
CA ALA A 75 33.32 -11.71 -14.66
C ALA A 75 34.60 -10.87 -14.54
N ASN A 76 34.65 -9.93 -13.59
CA ASN A 76 35.84 -9.14 -13.31
C ASN A 76 37.01 -10.02 -12.84
N GLU A 77 36.76 -10.96 -11.92
CA GLU A 77 37.79 -11.91 -11.46
C GLU A 77 38.35 -12.74 -12.64
N ARG A 78 37.49 -13.17 -13.56
CA ARG A 78 37.93 -13.87 -14.79
C ARG A 78 38.80 -12.98 -15.67
N ILE A 79 38.44 -11.71 -15.83
CA ILE A 79 39.23 -10.74 -16.61
C ILE A 79 40.60 -10.53 -15.96
N ASP A 80 40.67 -10.36 -14.65
CA ASP A 80 41.92 -10.16 -13.91
C ASP A 80 42.86 -11.35 -14.04
N ASN A 81 42.31 -12.58 -13.93
CA ASN A 81 43.07 -13.81 -14.11
C ASN A 81 43.63 -13.93 -15.54
N ILE A 82 42.85 -13.56 -16.56
CA ILE A 82 43.30 -13.53 -17.95
C ILE A 82 44.40 -12.48 -18.13
N ALA A 83 44.23 -11.27 -17.62
CA ALA A 83 45.23 -10.20 -17.74
C ALA A 83 46.57 -10.59 -17.09
N GLN A 84 46.53 -11.24 -15.91
CA GLN A 84 47.71 -11.78 -15.26
C GLN A 84 48.39 -12.89 -16.05
N SER A 85 47.63 -13.72 -16.78
CA SER A 85 48.20 -14.77 -17.62
C SER A 85 49.01 -14.24 -18.82
N TYR A 86 48.74 -13.01 -19.27
CA TYR A 86 49.47 -12.35 -20.36
C TYR A 86 50.65 -11.47 -19.89
N THR A 87 50.78 -11.24 -18.59
CA THR A 87 51.87 -10.45 -17.99
C THR A 87 52.91 -11.30 -17.25
N LYS A 88 52.70 -12.62 -17.18
CA LYS A 88 53.70 -13.63 -16.81
C LYS A 88 54.42 -14.17 -18.04
#